data_AF-A0A3D4XY85-F1
#
_entry.id   AF-A0A3D4XY85-F1
#
_cell.length_a   1.000
_cell.length_b   1.000
_cell.length_c   1.000
_cell.angle_alpha   90.00
_cell.angle_beta   90.00
_cell.angle_gamma   90.00
#
_symmetry.space_group_name_H-M   'P 1'
#
loop_
_entity.id
_entity.type
_entity.pdbx_description
1 polymer ?
#
loop_
_entity_poly.entity_id
_entity_poly.type
_entity_poly.pdbx_seq_one_letter_code
_entity_poly.pdbx_strand_id
1 'polypeptide(L)' 'MTNKNLTKNSEIAISVKNVSKTFRIPHEKITSIKGAVTSLFKSGGYEEFKALDDVSFEVKKGEFFACL' A
#
# COMPACT_ATOMS: atom_id res chain seq x y z
N MET A 1 -12.41 -16.22 -33.81
CA MET A 1 -11.53 -16.10 -32.63
C MET A 1 -12.11 -15.01 -31.73
N THR A 2 -12.67 -15.40 -30.59
CA THR A 2 -13.69 -14.64 -29.85
C THR A 2 -13.08 -13.59 -28.92
N ASN A 3 -13.40 -12.31 -29.13
CA ASN A 3 -13.05 -11.21 -28.22
C ASN A 3 -14.02 -11.19 -27.02
N LYS A 4 -13.76 -12.04 -26.03
CA LYS A 4 -14.51 -12.13 -24.76
C LYS A 4 -14.10 -11.08 -23.71
N ASN A 5 -13.30 -10.07 -24.09
CA ASN A 5 -12.72 -9.10 -23.17
C ASN A 5 -13.59 -7.84 -22.93
N LEU A 6 -14.58 -7.54 -23.77
CA LEU A 6 -15.38 -6.31 -23.62
C LEU A 6 -16.52 -6.40 -22.59
N THR A 7 -16.96 -7.59 -22.20
CA THR A 7 -18.09 -7.77 -21.27
C THR A 7 -17.68 -8.02 -19.82
N LYS A 8 -16.38 -8.18 -19.54
CA LYS A 8 -15.90 -8.47 -18.18
C LYS A 8 -15.81 -7.20 -17.31
N ASN A 9 -15.55 -6.05 -17.92
CA ASN A 9 -15.31 -4.79 -17.21
C ASN A 9 -16.62 -4.15 -16.69
N SER A 10 -17.74 -4.33 -17.39
CA SER A 10 -19.04 -3.79 -16.98
C SER A 10 -19.57 -4.38 -15.66
N GLU A 11 -19.07 -5.56 -15.26
CA GLU A 11 -19.44 -6.26 -14.05
C GLU A 11 -18.51 -5.98 -12.86
N ILE A 12 -17.34 -5.37 -13.08
CA ILE A 12 -16.40 -5.07 -12.01
C ILE A 12 -16.87 -3.81 -11.27
N ALA A 13 -17.12 -3.93 -9.98
CA ALA A 13 -17.48 -2.82 -9.10
C ALA A 13 -16.24 -2.19 -8.46
N ILE A 14 -15.25 -3.01 -8.08
CA ILE A 14 -13.99 -2.57 -7.47
C ILE A 14 -12.84 -3.29 -8.17
N SER A 15 -11.82 -2.55 -8.57
CA SER A 15 -10.60 -3.09 -9.17
C SER A 15 -9.38 -2.53 -8.43
N VAL A 16 -8.71 -3.37 -7.66
CA VAL A 16 -7.46 -3.08 -6.96
C VAL A 16 -6.31 -3.72 -7.74
N LYS A 17 -5.30 -2.93 -8.10
CA LYS A 17 -4.16 -3.39 -8.88
C LYS A 17 -2.86 -2.88 -8.30
N ASN A 18 -1.97 -3.80 -7.97
CA ASN A 18 -0.59 -3.55 -7.53
C ASN A 18 -0.51 -2.52 -6.40
N VAL A 19 -1.42 -2.62 -5.42
CA VAL A 19 -1.46 -1.67 -4.31
C VAL A 19 -0.49 -2.12 -3.22
N SER A 20 0.48 -1.25 -2.93
CA SER A 20 1.44 -1.42 -1.86
C SER A 20 1.38 -0.24 -0.89
N LYS A 21 1.53 -0.51 0.40
CA LYS A 21 1.57 0.50 1.47
C LYS A 21 2.65 0.13 2.47
N THR A 22 3.62 1.01 2.62
CA THR A 22 4.71 0.86 3.60
C THR A 22 4.70 2.04 4.57
N PHE A 23 4.85 1.77 5.85
CA PHE A 23 5.03 2.74 6.91
C PHE A 23 6.50 2.75 7.34
N ARG A 24 7.06 3.93 7.57
CA ARG A 24 8.40 4.09 8.13
C ARG A 24 8.28 4.51 9.58
N ILE A 25 8.79 3.68 10.49
CA ILE A 25 8.68 3.88 11.93
C ILE A 25 10.05 4.34 12.43
N PRO A 26 10.21 5.61 12.83
CA PRO A 26 11.48 6.10 13.35
C PRO A 26 11.74 5.52 14.74
N HIS A 27 12.91 4.92 14.95
CA HIS A 27 13.30 4.40 16.27
C HIS A 27 13.67 5.49 17.28
N GLU A 28 14.00 6.70 16.82
CA GLU A 28 14.35 7.84 17.67
C GLU A 28 13.38 9.01 17.49
N LYS A 29 12.89 9.56 18.60
CA LYS A 29 12.08 10.80 18.60
C LYS A 29 13.00 12.01 18.52
N ILE A 30 13.16 12.56 17.33
CA ILE A 30 13.83 13.85 17.13
C ILE A 30 12.87 14.97 17.56
N THR A 31 13.03 15.50 18.77
CA THR A 31 12.18 16.58 19.32
C THR A 31 12.82 17.97 19.23
N SER A 32 14.03 18.07 18.67
CA SER A 32 14.80 19.31 18.60
C SER A 32 15.43 19.51 17.23
N ILE A 33 15.52 20.77 16.79
CA ILE A 33 16.16 21.19 15.53
C ILE A 33 17.62 20.69 15.48
N LYS A 34 18.35 20.68 16.61
CA LYS A 34 19.71 20.11 16.68
C LYS A 34 19.73 18.58 16.52
N GLY A 35 18.69 17.89 16.98
CA GLY A 35 18.51 16.45 16.77
C GLY A 35 18.25 16.10 15.31
N ALA A 36 17.54 16.97 14.57
CA ALA A 36 17.28 16.77 13.14
C ALA A 36 18.56 16.89 12.30
N VAL A 37 19.43 17.86 12.63
CA VAL A 37 20.72 18.01 11.94
C VAL A 37 21.64 16.82 12.22
N THR A 38 21.71 16.35 13.47
CA THR A 38 22.60 15.23 13.84
C THR A 38 22.11 13.86 13.36
N SER A 39 20.79 13.64 13.27
CA SER A 39 20.17 12.42 12.69
C SER A 39 20.19 12.37 11.17
N LEU A 40 20.53 13.46 10.48
CA LEU A 40 20.86 13.42 9.05
C LEU A 40 22.29 12.86 8.82
N PHE A 41 23.20 13.04 9.79
CA PHE A 41 24.58 12.54 9.72
C PHE A 41 24.78 11.17 10.38
N LYS A 42 23.99 10.84 11.41
CA LYS A 42 23.89 9.48 11.95
C LYS A 42 22.73 8.81 11.26
N SER A 43 22.92 7.62 10.68
CA SER A 43 21.84 6.79 10.14
C SER A 43 20.88 6.38 11.26
N GLY A 44 19.99 7.29 11.67
CA GLY A 44 18.87 7.01 12.54
C GLY A 44 18.01 5.97 11.83
N GLY A 45 18.00 4.75 12.36
CA GLY A 45 17.28 3.65 11.77
C GLY A 45 15.78 3.95 11.74
N TYR A 46 15.17 3.79 10.57
CA TYR A 46 13.73 3.63 10.46
C TYR A 46 13.45 2.15 10.18
N GLU A 47 12.41 1.62 10.81
CA GLU A 47 11.88 0.32 10.45
C GLU A 47 10.85 0.48 9.34
N GLU A 48 10.91 -0.36 8.31
CA GLU A 48 9.89 -0.40 7.27
C GLU A 48 8.86 -1.48 7.59
N PHE A 49 7.62 -1.04 7.83
CA PHE A 49 6.47 -1.92 8.00
C PHE A 49 5.62 -1.92 6.72
N LYS A 50 5.70 -3.02 5.97
CA LYS A 50 4.87 -3.22 4.77
C LYS A 50 3.46 -3.67 5.18
N ALA A 51 2.52 -2.73 5.20
CA ALA A 51 1.12 -3.01 5.53
C ALA A 51 0.33 -3.64 4.37
N LEU A 52 0.68 -3.30 3.12
CA LEU A 52 0.18 -3.95 1.91
C LEU A 52 1.38 -4.19 0.98
N ASP A 53 1.51 -5.38 0.42
CA ASP A 53 2.61 -5.76 -0.49
C ASP A 53 2.01 -6.33 -1.78
N ASP A 54 1.97 -5.50 -2.83
CA ASP A 54 1.52 -5.83 -4.19
C ASP A 54 0.14 -6.52 -4.28
N VAL A 55 -0.84 -5.98 -3.57
CA VAL A 55 -2.19 -6.56 -3.50
C VAL A 55 -2.98 -6.22 -4.76
N SER A 56 -3.57 -7.24 -5.40
CA SER A 56 -4.42 -7.11 -6.59
C SER A 56 -5.66 -7.99 -6.49
N PHE A 57 -6.85 -7.41 -6.65
CA PHE A 57 -8.11 -8.14 -6.67
C PHE A 57 -9.22 -7.34 -7.38
N GLU A 58 -10.25 -8.05 -7.82
CA GLU A 58 -11.44 -7.45 -8.43
C GLU A 58 -12.68 -7.95 -7.69
N VAL A 59 -13.63 -7.06 -7.42
CA VAL A 59 -14.94 -7.39 -6.83
C VAL A 59 -16.00 -7.06 -7.85
N LYS A 60 -16.88 -8.01 -8.15
CA LYS A 60 -17.98 -7.81 -9.10
C LYS A 60 -19.18 -7.15 -8.44
N LYS A 61 -20.06 -6.59 -9.25
CA LYS A 61 -21.35 -6.03 -8.80
C LYS A 61 -22.17 -7.12 -8.12
N GLY A 62 -22.62 -6.84 -6.89
CA GLY A 62 -23.39 -7.79 -6.08
C GLY A 62 -22.56 -8.85 -5.35
N GLU A 63 -21.22 -8.84 -5.50
CA GLU A 63 -20.33 -9.74 -4.79
C GLU A 63 -20.01 -9.19 -3.39
N PHE A 64 -20.05 -10.06 -2.37
CA PHE A 64 -19.64 -9.71 -1.01
C PHE A 64 -18.16 -9.99 -0.83
N PHE A 65 -17.40 -8.98 -0.42
CA PHE A 65 -15.97 -9.07 -0.14
C PHE A 65 -15.71 -8.70 1.32
N ALA A 66 -15.01 -9.57 2.04
CA ALA A 66 -14.60 -9.36 3.43
C ALA A 66 -13.12 -9.71 3.61
N CYS A 67 -12.43 -8.96 4.47
CA CYS A 67 -11.11 -9.31 4.99
C CYS A 67 -11.24 -9.70 6.47
N LEU A 68 -10.45 -10.69 6.89
CA LEU A 68 -10.31 -11.15 8.28
C LEU A 68 -8.97 -10.71 8.85
#